data_AF-A0A7C5CES8-F1
#
_entry.id   AF-A0A7C5CES8-F1
#
_cell.length_a   1.000
_cell.length_b   1.000
_cell.length_c   1.000
_cell.angle_alpha   90.00
_cell.angle_beta   90.00
_cell.angle_gamma   90.00
#
_symmetry.space_group_name_H-M   'P 1'
#
loop_
_entity.id
_entity.type
_entity.pdbx_description
1 polymer ?
#
loop_
_entity_poly.entity_id
_entity_poly.type
_entity_poly.pdbx_seq_one_letter_code
_entity_poly.pdbx_strand_id
1 'polypeptide(L)'
;MKKIITATLILGLSSLLMADANIPMDKKAMKAKIAKIAGEPSPFNKNEDFPKEYFLIPHNLPFALGLVLHHPQSSTLNLSKEQITKLVEMKKTKKPTIIKMAKEVKSMELSLLKMLETNEGNQTKVSDKMSKLVDTIATKKAELTKAHLQCIIDVQNVLTKEQREKVMAYATIKKTNKAKVVAESNATKTKITTENNNSKTKIIAESNTTETKSTTEKNSTK
;
A
#
# COMPACT_ATOMS: atom_id res chain seq x y z
N MET A 1 8.29 35.15 55.08
CA MET A 1 9.12 34.11 54.41
C MET A 1 8.19 33.18 53.63
N LYS A 2 8.02 33.40 52.32
CA LYS A 2 7.18 32.55 51.46
C LYS A 2 8.08 31.58 50.69
N LYS A 3 7.90 30.28 50.91
CA LYS A 3 8.66 29.20 50.27
C LYS A 3 8.12 29.00 48.85
N ILE A 4 8.98 29.14 47.84
CA ILE A 4 8.66 28.85 46.44
C ILE A 4 8.98 27.36 46.22
N ILE A 5 7.95 26.58 45.91
CA ILE A 5 8.07 25.17 45.53
C ILE A 5 8.35 25.14 44.03
N THR A 6 9.58 24.81 43.65
CA THR A 6 9.98 24.63 42.26
C THR A 6 9.56 23.22 41.82
N ALA A 7 8.50 23.12 41.03
CA ALA A 7 8.08 21.87 40.41
C ALA A 7 8.92 21.60 39.15
N THR A 8 9.79 20.60 39.21
CA THR A 8 10.62 20.16 38.09
C THR A 8 9.77 19.36 37.10
N LEU A 9 9.43 19.96 35.96
CA LEU A 9 8.72 19.31 34.87
C LEU A 9 9.67 18.38 34.10
N ILE A 10 9.58 17.08 34.34
CA ILE A 10 10.32 16.06 33.58
C ILE A 10 9.61 15.88 32.22
N LEU A 11 10.14 16.52 31.18
CA LEU A 11 9.80 16.24 29.79
C LEU A 11 10.40 14.87 29.41
N GLY A 12 9.61 13.81 29.59
CA GLY A 12 9.91 12.49 29.05
C GLY A 12 9.85 12.54 27.53
N LEU A 13 11.01 12.61 26.86
CA LEU A 13 11.13 12.30 25.43
C LEU A 13 10.84 10.81 25.25
N SER A 14 9.59 10.47 24.97
CA SER A 14 9.22 9.18 24.38
C SER A 14 9.75 9.16 22.95
N SER A 15 10.97 8.66 22.78
CA SER A 15 11.47 8.24 21.47
C SER A 15 10.48 7.24 20.89
N LEU A 16 9.70 7.67 19.90
CA LEU A 16 8.90 6.79 19.04
C LEU A 16 9.87 5.82 18.36
N LEU A 17 10.09 4.66 19.00
CA LEU A 17 10.72 3.52 18.37
C LEU A 17 9.82 3.15 17.18
N MET A 18 10.23 3.58 15.99
CA MET A 18 9.60 3.16 14.76
C MET A 18 9.74 1.65 14.68
N ALA A 19 8.61 0.94 14.70
CA ALA A 19 8.62 -0.51 14.56
C ALA A 19 9.31 -0.91 13.25
N ASP A 20 10.17 -1.92 13.31
CA ASP A 20 10.88 -2.48 12.16
C ASP A 20 10.13 -3.68 11.54
N ALA A 21 10.52 -4.08 10.34
CA ALA A 21 10.01 -5.31 9.73
C ALA A 21 10.61 -6.56 10.39
N ASN A 22 9.81 -7.64 10.53
CA ASN A 22 10.28 -8.94 11.03
C ASN A 22 11.45 -9.48 10.22
N ILE A 23 11.41 -9.29 8.90
CA ILE A 23 12.51 -9.60 7.99
C ILE A 23 12.68 -8.38 7.07
N PRO A 24 13.78 -7.62 7.18
CA PRO A 24 14.01 -6.48 6.29
C PRO A 24 14.12 -6.96 4.84
N MET A 25 13.70 -6.08 3.92
CA MET A 25 13.66 -6.39 2.50
C MET A 25 14.19 -5.22 1.71
N ASP A 26 15.19 -5.48 0.86
CA ASP A 26 15.58 -4.54 -0.18
C ASP A 26 14.51 -4.52 -1.28
N LYS A 27 13.69 -3.47 -1.26
CA LYS A 27 12.60 -3.26 -2.22
C LYS A 27 13.13 -3.08 -3.65
N LYS A 28 14.29 -2.45 -3.84
CA LYS A 28 14.86 -2.20 -5.18
C LYS A 28 15.38 -3.50 -5.78
N ALA A 29 16.14 -4.28 -5.00
CA ALA A 29 16.61 -5.60 -5.43
C ALA A 29 15.44 -6.56 -5.68
N MET A 30 14.41 -6.55 -4.82
CA MET A 30 13.22 -7.38 -5.05
C MET A 30 12.50 -6.99 -6.34
N LYS A 31 12.28 -5.69 -6.59
CA LYS A 31 11.62 -5.21 -7.81
C LYS A 31 12.40 -5.64 -9.07
N ALA A 32 13.73 -5.48 -9.07
CA ALA A 32 14.57 -5.92 -10.17
C ALA A 32 14.50 -7.45 -10.39
N LYS A 33 14.53 -8.23 -9.30
CA LYS A 33 14.39 -9.70 -9.37
C LYS A 33 13.03 -10.12 -9.90
N ILE A 34 11.95 -9.46 -9.46
CA ILE A 34 10.59 -9.73 -9.93
C ILE A 34 10.46 -9.41 -11.43
N ALA A 35 10.94 -8.25 -11.88
CA ALA A 35 10.94 -7.90 -13.30
C ALA A 35 11.68 -8.93 -14.16
N LYS A 36 12.87 -9.38 -13.71
CA LYS A 36 13.63 -10.45 -14.40
C LYS A 36 12.85 -11.77 -14.47
N ILE A 37 12.12 -12.13 -13.41
CA ILE A 37 11.32 -13.36 -13.36
C ILE A 37 10.06 -13.27 -14.25
N ALA A 38 9.41 -12.11 -14.26
CA ALA A 38 8.23 -11.82 -15.05
C ALA A 38 8.50 -11.93 -16.56
N GLY A 39 9.74 -11.70 -16.97
CA GLY A 39 10.15 -11.77 -18.37
C GLY A 39 9.69 -10.54 -19.15
N GLU A 40 9.47 -10.73 -20.46
CA GLU A 40 9.08 -9.65 -21.35
C GLU A 40 7.70 -9.07 -20.96
N PRO A 41 7.58 -7.74 -20.80
CA PRO A 41 6.29 -7.10 -20.56
C PRO A 41 5.43 -7.10 -21.82
N SER A 42 4.12 -7.08 -21.65
CA SER A 42 3.20 -6.87 -22.79
C SER A 42 3.37 -5.46 -23.36
N PRO A 43 3.28 -5.26 -24.68
CA PRO A 43 3.28 -3.92 -25.27
C PRO A 43 2.13 -3.03 -24.76
N PHE A 44 1.05 -3.65 -24.25
CA PHE A 44 -0.12 -2.98 -23.70
C PHE A 44 -0.09 -2.83 -22.17
N ASN A 45 0.87 -3.45 -21.48
CA ASN A 45 0.98 -3.37 -20.01
C ASN A 45 2.43 -3.06 -19.58
N LYS A 46 2.81 -1.78 -19.72
CA LYS A 46 4.15 -1.30 -19.37
C LYS A 46 4.43 -1.23 -17.87
N ASN A 47 3.38 -1.25 -17.04
CA ASN A 47 3.45 -1.08 -15.59
C ASN A 47 3.02 -2.35 -14.83
N GLU A 48 3.27 -3.52 -15.41
CA GLU A 48 2.87 -4.82 -14.88
C GLU A 48 3.29 -5.04 -13.41
N ASP A 49 2.32 -5.29 -12.53
CA ASP A 49 2.52 -5.71 -11.15
C ASP A 49 2.54 -7.25 -11.04
N PHE A 50 3.66 -7.87 -11.44
CA PHE A 50 3.84 -9.33 -11.38
C PHE A 50 4.18 -9.82 -9.95
N PRO A 51 3.58 -10.93 -9.46
CA PRO A 51 2.58 -11.80 -10.10
C PRO A 51 1.13 -11.37 -9.82
N LYS A 52 0.93 -10.22 -9.18
CA LYS A 52 -0.36 -9.80 -8.63
C LYS A 52 -1.44 -9.65 -9.70
N GLU A 53 -1.13 -9.10 -10.86
CA GLU A 53 -2.13 -8.88 -11.92
C GLU A 53 -2.72 -10.17 -12.51
N TYR A 54 -2.09 -11.32 -12.27
CA TYR A 54 -2.54 -12.61 -12.80
C TYR A 54 -3.55 -13.33 -11.89
N PHE A 55 -3.80 -12.83 -10.68
CA PHE A 55 -4.90 -13.35 -9.87
C PHE A 55 -6.24 -12.94 -10.47
N LEU A 56 -7.27 -13.76 -10.23
CA LEU A 56 -8.65 -13.42 -10.57
C LEU A 56 -9.18 -12.26 -9.69
N ILE A 57 -8.67 -12.13 -8.46
CA ILE A 57 -9.07 -11.11 -7.48
C ILE A 57 -7.83 -10.40 -6.93
N PRO A 58 -7.12 -9.60 -7.75
CA PRO A 58 -5.77 -9.13 -7.43
C PRO A 58 -5.72 -8.03 -6.36
N HIS A 59 -6.77 -7.23 -6.22
CA HIS A 59 -6.75 -6.04 -5.36
C HIS A 59 -7.52 -6.19 -4.04
N ASN A 60 -8.38 -7.21 -3.90
CA ASN A 60 -9.24 -7.38 -2.73
C ASN A 60 -8.76 -8.49 -1.79
N LEU A 61 -7.64 -9.17 -2.10
CA LEU A 61 -7.05 -10.21 -1.26
C LEU A 61 -5.69 -9.75 -0.72
N PRO A 62 -5.42 -9.94 0.59
CA PRO A 62 -4.14 -9.56 1.17
C PRO A 62 -3.03 -10.55 0.82
N PHE A 63 -1.84 -10.04 0.48
CA PHE A 63 -0.61 -10.84 0.47
C PHE A 63 -0.13 -11.09 1.90
N ALA A 64 -0.88 -11.89 2.65
CA ALA A 64 -0.73 -12.12 4.09
C ALA A 64 0.72 -12.43 4.49
N LEU A 65 1.40 -13.31 3.75
CA LEU A 65 2.78 -13.67 4.03
C LEU A 65 3.76 -12.48 3.90
N GLY A 66 3.52 -11.60 2.94
CA GLY A 66 4.27 -10.36 2.77
C GLY A 66 4.00 -9.37 3.90
N LEU A 67 2.74 -9.24 4.31
CA LEU A 67 2.35 -8.36 5.42
C LEU A 67 3.00 -8.81 6.73
N VAL A 68 2.92 -10.10 7.04
CA VAL A 68 3.40 -10.65 8.32
C VAL A 68 4.92 -10.66 8.42
N LEU A 69 5.64 -10.81 7.31
CA LEU A 69 7.11 -10.89 7.34
C LEU A 69 7.82 -9.58 7.02
N HIS A 70 7.21 -8.70 6.22
CA HIS A 70 7.93 -7.58 5.60
C HIS A 70 7.23 -6.23 5.71
N HIS A 71 6.01 -6.18 6.25
CA HIS A 71 5.40 -4.88 6.53
C HIS A 71 6.29 -4.09 7.51
N PRO A 72 6.44 -2.76 7.36
CA PRO A 72 7.27 -1.97 8.26
C PRO A 72 6.88 -2.15 9.73
N GLN A 73 5.60 -2.35 10.03
CA GLN A 73 5.13 -2.58 11.40
C GLN A 73 5.07 -4.05 11.80
N SER A 74 5.59 -4.97 11.00
CA SER A 74 5.40 -6.41 11.25
C SER A 74 6.06 -6.90 12.55
N SER A 75 7.09 -6.23 13.06
CA SER A 75 7.66 -6.56 14.38
C SER A 75 6.66 -6.40 15.53
N THR A 76 5.63 -5.56 15.40
CA THR A 76 4.59 -5.38 16.44
C THR A 76 3.68 -6.60 16.61
N LEU A 77 3.77 -7.58 15.70
CA LEU A 77 3.09 -8.87 15.82
C LEU A 77 3.74 -9.75 16.91
N ASN A 78 4.96 -9.45 17.35
CA ASN A 78 5.71 -10.23 18.34
C ASN A 78 5.67 -11.74 18.02
N LEU A 79 5.96 -12.09 16.76
CA LEU A 79 5.91 -13.48 16.31
C LEU A 79 6.90 -14.34 17.10
N SER A 80 6.45 -15.52 17.54
CA SER A 80 7.36 -16.48 18.16
C SER A 80 8.37 -17.00 17.14
N LYS A 81 9.51 -17.52 17.61
CA LYS A 81 10.51 -18.16 16.74
C LYS A 81 9.90 -19.30 15.91
N GLU A 82 8.98 -20.06 16.49
CA GLU A 82 8.28 -21.14 15.80
C GLU A 82 7.37 -20.60 14.68
N GLN A 83 6.62 -19.53 14.93
CA GLN A 83 5.79 -18.88 13.93
C GLN A 83 6.63 -18.35 12.77
N ILE A 84 7.74 -17.66 13.06
CA ILE A 84 8.66 -17.14 12.04
C ILE A 84 9.19 -18.28 11.16
N THR A 85 9.65 -19.38 11.76
CA THR A 85 10.16 -20.55 11.02
C THR A 85 9.10 -21.12 10.08
N LYS A 86 7.87 -21.36 10.58
CA LYS A 86 6.75 -21.85 9.75
C LYS A 86 6.46 -20.91 8.58
N LEU A 87 6.36 -19.61 8.83
CA LEU A 87 6.07 -18.61 7.79
C LEU A 87 7.19 -18.51 6.74
N VAL A 88 8.47 -18.59 7.16
CA VAL A 88 9.61 -18.59 6.25
C VAL A 88 9.63 -19.84 5.37
N GLU A 89 9.32 -21.01 5.93
CA GLU A 89 9.21 -22.26 5.18
C GLU A 89 8.06 -22.20 4.16
N MET A 90 6.89 -21.72 4.57
CA MET A 90 5.76 -21.50 3.66
C MET A 90 6.13 -20.53 2.52
N LYS A 91 6.93 -19.51 2.79
CA LYS A 91 7.42 -18.59 1.75
C LYS A 91 8.32 -19.32 0.75
N LYS A 92 9.20 -20.20 1.21
CA LYS A 92 10.09 -20.98 0.35
C LYS A 92 9.32 -21.95 -0.56
N THR A 93 8.21 -22.51 -0.08
CA THR A 93 7.43 -23.51 -0.82
C THR A 93 6.34 -22.88 -1.69
N LYS A 94 5.51 -21.98 -1.15
CA LYS A 94 4.35 -21.42 -1.85
C LYS A 94 4.73 -20.36 -2.88
N LYS A 95 5.74 -19.51 -2.60
CA LYS A 95 6.11 -18.40 -3.50
C LYS A 95 6.57 -18.89 -4.89
N PRO A 96 7.46 -19.90 -5.01
CA PRO A 96 7.84 -20.43 -6.33
C PRO A 96 6.64 -21.00 -7.10
N THR A 97 5.73 -21.70 -6.44
CA THR A 97 4.51 -22.24 -7.07
C THR A 97 3.63 -21.14 -7.64
N ILE A 98 3.35 -20.09 -6.85
CA ILE A 98 2.57 -18.92 -7.28
C ILE A 98 3.25 -18.22 -8.48
N ILE A 99 4.57 -18.03 -8.42
CA ILE A 99 5.34 -17.43 -9.52
C ILE A 99 5.22 -18.28 -10.78
N LYS A 100 5.37 -19.61 -10.68
CA LYS A 100 5.27 -20.53 -11.81
C LYS A 100 3.90 -20.43 -12.47
N MET A 101 2.83 -20.52 -11.68
CA MET A 101 1.46 -20.42 -12.17
C MET A 101 1.17 -19.06 -12.83
N ALA A 102 1.63 -17.95 -12.24
CA ALA A 102 1.47 -16.63 -12.84
C ALA A 102 2.23 -16.50 -14.17
N LYS A 103 3.42 -17.08 -14.29
CA LYS A 103 4.15 -17.14 -15.57
C LYS A 103 3.41 -17.95 -16.62
N GLU A 104 2.78 -19.07 -16.24
CA GLU A 104 1.97 -19.87 -17.16
C GLU A 104 0.78 -19.06 -17.70
N VAL A 105 0.05 -18.37 -16.82
CA VAL A 105 -1.05 -17.48 -17.22
C VAL A 105 -0.53 -16.38 -18.15
N LYS A 106 0.55 -15.68 -17.78
CA LYS A 106 1.18 -14.64 -18.61
C LYS A 106 1.54 -15.15 -20.00
N SER A 107 2.17 -16.32 -20.08
CA SER A 107 2.56 -16.93 -21.35
C SER A 107 1.36 -17.20 -22.25
N MET A 108 0.24 -17.64 -21.69
CA MET A 108 -1.00 -17.86 -22.44
C MET A 108 -1.63 -16.55 -22.91
N GLU A 109 -1.65 -15.51 -22.07
CA GLU A 109 -2.13 -14.17 -22.46
C GLU A 109 -1.30 -13.56 -23.60
N LEU A 110 0.03 -13.68 -23.53
CA LEU A 110 0.91 -13.25 -24.63
C LEU A 110 0.72 -14.10 -25.89
N SER A 111 0.39 -15.38 -25.74
CA SER A 111 0.06 -16.24 -26.90
C SER A 111 -1.25 -15.82 -27.56
N LEU A 112 -2.25 -15.40 -26.77
CA LEU A 112 -3.49 -14.83 -27.30
C LEU A 112 -3.21 -13.55 -28.08
N LEU A 113 -2.34 -12.68 -27.58
CA LEU A 113 -1.90 -11.48 -28.30
C LEU A 113 -1.26 -11.84 -29.65
N LYS A 114 -0.35 -12.81 -29.67
CA LYS A 114 0.27 -13.27 -30.93
C LYS A 114 -0.76 -13.83 -31.91
N MET A 115 -1.81 -14.50 -31.44
CA MET A 115 -2.88 -14.96 -32.33
C MET A 115 -3.60 -13.79 -33.02
N LEU A 116 -3.81 -12.68 -32.31
CA LEU A 116 -4.40 -11.45 -32.87
C LEU A 116 -3.50 -10.77 -33.91
N GLU A 117 -2.18 -10.97 -33.85
CA GLU A 117 -1.22 -10.45 -34.83
C GLU A 117 -1.14 -11.30 -36.10
N THR A 118 -1.72 -12.51 -36.09
CA THR A 118 -1.74 -13.44 -37.23
C THR A 118 -3.08 -13.40 -37.96
N ASN A 119 -3.25 -14.26 -38.97
CA ASN A 119 -4.52 -14.41 -39.71
C ASN A 119 -5.72 -14.74 -38.81
N GLU A 120 -5.52 -15.26 -37.59
CA GLU A 120 -6.63 -15.45 -36.64
C GLU A 120 -7.22 -14.11 -36.15
N GLY A 121 -6.43 -13.04 -36.08
CA GLY A 121 -6.91 -11.70 -35.69
C GLY A 121 -7.70 -10.96 -36.76
N ASN A 122 -7.60 -11.38 -38.03
CA ASN A 122 -8.34 -10.79 -39.15
C ASN A 122 -9.77 -11.36 -39.29
N GLN A 123 -10.18 -12.25 -38.40
CA GLN A 123 -11.51 -12.86 -38.41
C GLN A 123 -12.55 -11.91 -37.82
N THR A 124 -13.80 -12.01 -38.29
CA THR A 124 -14.94 -11.22 -37.76
C THR A 124 -15.50 -11.76 -36.45
N LYS A 125 -15.03 -12.94 -36.01
CA LYS A 125 -15.49 -13.64 -34.80
C LYS A 125 -14.29 -14.29 -34.11
N VAL A 126 -14.42 -14.50 -32.79
CA VAL A 126 -13.44 -15.23 -31.99
C VAL A 126 -13.38 -16.69 -32.48
N SER A 127 -12.17 -17.18 -32.75
CA SER A 127 -11.95 -18.57 -33.16
C SER A 127 -12.18 -19.55 -32.00
N ASP A 128 -12.53 -20.80 -32.31
CA ASP A 128 -12.65 -21.86 -31.29
C ASP A 128 -11.36 -22.01 -30.47
N LYS A 129 -10.21 -21.79 -31.10
CA LYS A 129 -8.89 -21.86 -30.46
C LYS A 129 -8.68 -20.71 -29.48
N MET A 130 -9.03 -19.49 -29.87
CA MET A 130 -9.00 -18.33 -28.97
C MET A 130 -9.95 -18.52 -27.79
N SER A 131 -11.17 -19.00 -28.06
CA SER A 131 -12.17 -19.30 -27.02
C SER A 131 -11.65 -20.30 -26.00
N LYS A 132 -11.13 -21.45 -26.46
CA LYS A 132 -10.50 -22.48 -25.60
C LYS A 132 -9.31 -21.95 -24.80
N LEU A 133 -8.49 -21.08 -25.40
CA LEU A 133 -7.36 -20.46 -24.70
C LEU A 133 -7.83 -19.52 -23.59
N VAL A 134 -8.88 -18.72 -23.84
CA VAL A 134 -9.50 -17.86 -22.82
C VAL A 134 -10.06 -18.69 -21.66
N ASP A 135 -10.77 -19.78 -21.93
CA ASP A 135 -11.28 -20.69 -20.90
C ASP A 135 -10.15 -21.30 -20.06
N THR A 136 -9.05 -21.67 -20.72
CA THR A 136 -7.86 -22.20 -20.05
C THR A 136 -7.19 -21.15 -19.17
N ILE A 137 -7.06 -19.91 -19.66
CA ILE A 137 -6.56 -18.77 -18.87
C ILE A 137 -7.44 -18.55 -17.64
N ALA A 138 -8.76 -18.50 -17.81
CA ALA A 138 -9.71 -18.31 -16.71
C ALA A 138 -9.56 -19.41 -15.64
N THR A 139 -9.47 -20.67 -16.08
CA THR A 139 -9.24 -21.82 -15.19
C THR A 139 -7.94 -21.68 -14.40
N LYS A 140 -6.84 -21.33 -15.06
CA LYS A 140 -5.53 -21.16 -14.42
C LYS A 140 -5.49 -19.97 -13.46
N LYS A 141 -6.15 -18.84 -13.78
CA LYS A 141 -6.32 -17.72 -12.85
C LYS A 141 -7.12 -18.12 -11.61
N ALA A 142 -8.16 -18.94 -11.78
CA ALA A 142 -8.94 -19.46 -10.66
C ALA A 142 -8.11 -20.38 -9.77
N GLU A 143 -7.35 -21.32 -10.34
CA GLU A 143 -6.41 -22.18 -9.60
C GLU A 143 -5.37 -21.35 -8.82
N LEU A 144 -4.76 -20.37 -9.48
CA LEU A 144 -3.78 -19.45 -8.88
C LEU A 144 -4.39 -18.68 -7.70
N THR A 145 -5.62 -18.20 -7.84
CA THR A 145 -6.34 -17.48 -6.78
C THR A 145 -6.70 -18.39 -5.63
N LYS A 146 -7.13 -19.63 -5.89
CA LYS A 146 -7.38 -20.64 -4.83
C LYS A 146 -6.10 -20.96 -4.06
N ALA A 147 -4.96 -21.10 -4.74
CA ALA A 147 -3.67 -21.29 -4.09
C ALA A 147 -3.28 -20.10 -3.20
N HIS A 148 -3.61 -18.87 -3.63
CA HIS A 148 -3.41 -17.67 -2.82
C HIS A 148 -4.33 -17.63 -1.59
N LEU A 149 -5.61 -17.95 -1.75
CA LEU A 149 -6.56 -18.07 -0.63
C LEU A 149 -6.09 -19.10 0.39
N GLN A 150 -5.62 -20.27 -0.07
CA GLN A 150 -5.05 -21.28 0.82
C GLN A 150 -3.82 -20.72 1.56
N CYS A 151 -2.93 -19.99 0.87
CA CYS A 151 -1.81 -19.34 1.54
C CYS A 151 -2.25 -18.33 2.62
N ILE A 152 -3.35 -17.60 2.40
CA ILE A 152 -3.91 -16.68 3.41
C ILE A 152 -4.40 -17.47 4.62
N ILE A 153 -5.19 -18.53 4.41
CA ILE A 153 -5.71 -19.40 5.47
C ILE A 153 -4.57 -20.04 6.26
N ASP A 154 -3.59 -20.60 5.56
CA ASP A 154 -2.44 -21.25 6.19
C ASP A 154 -1.67 -20.24 7.08
N VAL A 155 -1.49 -19.00 6.63
CA VAL A 155 -0.86 -17.93 7.45
C VAL A 155 -1.73 -17.59 8.66
N GLN A 156 -3.05 -17.47 8.50
CA GLN A 156 -3.98 -17.19 9.59
C GLN A 156 -3.96 -18.28 10.67
N ASN A 157 -3.74 -19.54 10.29
CA ASN A 157 -3.62 -20.67 11.20
C ASN A 157 -2.31 -20.67 12.01
N VAL A 158 -1.27 -20.01 11.52
CA VAL A 158 -0.02 -19.81 12.29
C VAL A 158 -0.16 -18.70 13.32
N LEU A 159 -1.01 -17.70 13.05
CA LEU A 159 -1.18 -16.52 13.90
C LEU A 159 -2.20 -16.73 15.01
N THR A 160 -2.01 -16.03 16.14
CA THR A 160 -3.05 -15.88 17.16
C THR A 160 -4.17 -14.96 16.67
N LYS A 161 -5.32 -14.97 17.34
CA LYS A 161 -6.44 -14.08 17.01
C LYS A 161 -6.03 -12.60 17.04
N GLU A 162 -5.33 -12.18 18.09
CA GLU A 162 -4.84 -10.80 18.25
C GLU A 162 -3.87 -10.41 17.11
N GLN A 163 -2.95 -11.31 16.73
CA GLN A 163 -2.04 -11.08 15.61
C GLN A 163 -2.80 -10.92 14.29
N ARG A 164 -3.85 -11.73 14.03
CA ARG A 164 -4.67 -11.59 12.82
C ARG A 164 -5.37 -10.23 12.75
N GLU A 165 -5.92 -9.76 13.86
CA GLU A 165 -6.55 -8.43 13.95
C GLU A 165 -5.54 -7.31 13.64
N LYS A 166 -4.32 -7.39 14.20
CA LYS A 166 -3.22 -6.45 13.89
C LYS A 166 -2.84 -6.45 12.41
N VAL A 167 -2.77 -7.63 11.77
CA VAL A 167 -2.46 -7.74 10.33
C VAL A 167 -3.53 -7.07 9.48
N MET A 168 -4.81 -7.26 9.81
CA MET A 168 -5.91 -6.61 9.08
C MET A 168 -5.87 -5.08 9.22
N ALA A 169 -5.44 -4.57 10.37
CA ALA A 169 -5.25 -3.14 10.56
C ALA A 169 -4.18 -2.55 9.63
N TYR A 170 -3.16 -3.32 9.22
CA TYR A 170 -2.16 -2.83 8.25
C TYR A 170 -2.79 -2.43 6.90
N ALA A 171 -3.89 -3.08 6.50
CA ALA A 171 -4.60 -2.76 5.26
C ALA A 171 -5.50 -1.52 5.39
N THR A 172 -5.94 -1.16 6.59
CA THR A 172 -6.87 -0.05 6.85
C THR A 172 -6.18 1.23 7.28
N ILE A 173 -4.89 1.18 7.64
CA ILE A 173 -4.05 2.37 7.84
C ILE A 173 -3.90 3.09 6.48
N LYS A 174 -4.88 3.92 6.15
CA LYS A 174 -4.80 4.94 5.09
C LYS A 174 -3.51 5.74 5.27
N LYS A 175 -3.01 6.31 4.16
CA LYS A 175 -1.85 7.21 4.04
C LYS A 175 -1.94 8.51 4.89
N THR A 176 -2.42 8.48 6.12
CA THR A 176 -2.49 9.64 7.03
C THR A 176 -1.11 10.03 7.57
N ASN A 177 -0.10 9.17 7.45
CA ASN A 177 1.27 9.50 7.86
C ASN A 177 2.01 10.47 6.91
N LYS A 178 1.42 10.87 5.77
CA LYS A 178 1.96 11.99 4.96
C LYS A 178 1.44 13.37 5.39
N ALA A 179 0.35 13.45 6.18
CA ALA A 179 -0.24 14.72 6.57
C ALA A 179 0.03 15.11 8.04
N LYS A 180 0.25 14.13 8.94
CA LYS A 180 0.37 14.44 10.38
C LYS A 180 1.76 14.97 10.80
N VAL A 181 2.83 14.64 10.06
CA VAL A 181 4.19 15.10 10.39
C VAL A 181 4.44 16.59 10.03
N VAL A 182 3.63 17.17 9.13
CA VAL A 182 3.76 18.58 8.72
C VAL A 182 2.91 19.51 9.60
N ALA A 183 1.85 19.01 10.23
CA ALA A 183 0.98 19.83 11.08
C ALA A 183 1.52 20.02 12.51
N GLU A 184 2.17 19.01 13.08
CA GLU A 184 2.68 19.08 14.46
C GLU A 184 4.06 19.76 14.59
N SER A 185 4.79 19.97 13.47
CA SER A 185 6.06 20.71 13.46
C SER A 185 5.93 22.22 13.28
N ASN A 186 4.75 22.72 12.89
CA ASN A 186 4.49 24.15 12.66
C ASN A 186 3.66 24.83 13.77
N ALA A 187 3.20 24.09 14.79
CA ALA A 187 2.42 24.63 15.90
C ALA A 187 3.26 25.08 17.12
N THR A 188 4.60 25.00 17.05
CA THR A 188 5.49 25.34 18.19
C THR A 188 6.58 26.33 17.80
N LYS A 189 6.25 27.34 17.00
CA LYS A 189 7.13 28.50 16.80
C LYS A 189 6.36 29.82 16.72
N THR A 190 5.64 30.15 17.79
CA THR A 190 5.35 31.56 18.12
C THR A 190 5.92 31.86 19.49
N LYS A 191 7.14 32.37 19.44
CA LYS A 191 7.89 32.95 20.56
C LYS A 191 7.06 34.10 21.15
N ILE A 192 6.62 33.94 22.38
CA ILE A 192 6.18 35.02 23.26
C ILE A 192 7.40 35.94 23.45
N THR A 193 7.26 37.20 23.05
CA THR A 193 8.10 38.30 23.56
C THR A 193 7.13 39.33 24.13
N THR A 194 7.15 39.47 25.45
CA THR A 194 6.39 40.47 26.19
C THR A 194 7.20 41.75 26.24
N GLU A 195 6.66 42.88 25.80
CA GLU A 195 7.00 44.18 26.39
C GLU A 195 5.72 44.94 26.72
N ASN A 196 5.72 45.41 27.96
CA ASN A 196 4.68 46.10 28.68
C ASN A 196 4.83 47.60 28.37
N ASN A 197 3.75 48.33 28.05
CA ASN A 197 3.63 49.75 28.42
C ASN A 197 2.17 50.22 28.37
N ASN A 198 1.79 50.79 29.51
CA ASN A 198 0.54 51.40 29.92
C ASN A 198 0.06 52.54 28.98
N SER A 199 -1.22 52.54 28.57
CA SER A 199 -2.18 53.68 28.67
C SER A 199 -3.30 53.66 27.62
N LYS A 200 -4.54 53.91 28.10
CA LYS A 200 -5.74 54.42 27.40
C LYS A 200 -6.52 53.49 26.44
N THR A 201 -7.65 53.01 26.98
CA THR A 201 -9.02 52.97 26.44
C THR A 201 -9.23 53.24 24.95
N LYS A 202 -9.78 52.26 24.22
CA LYS A 202 -11.09 52.34 23.51
C LYS A 202 -11.43 50.97 22.90
N ILE A 203 -12.56 50.39 23.31
CA ILE A 203 -13.18 49.26 22.61
C ILE A 203 -13.83 49.83 21.36
N ILE A 204 -13.39 49.40 20.18
CA ILE A 204 -14.14 49.50 18.94
C ILE A 204 -14.12 48.11 18.30
N ALA A 205 -15.32 47.54 18.16
CA ALA A 205 -15.56 46.37 17.35
C ALA A 205 -15.62 46.82 15.88
N GLU A 206 -14.74 46.29 15.04
CA GLU A 206 -14.88 46.39 13.59
C GLU A 206 -14.74 44.99 12.98
N SER A 207 -15.91 44.46 12.65
CA SER A 207 -16.15 43.41 11.66
C SER A 207 -15.61 43.83 10.30
N ASN A 208 -14.74 43.02 9.71
CA ASN A 208 -14.43 43.10 8.28
C ASN A 208 -14.64 41.73 7.62
N THR A 209 -15.87 41.56 7.14
CA THR A 209 -16.22 40.77 5.96
C THR A 209 -15.36 41.18 4.77
N THR A 210 -14.73 40.22 4.09
CA THR A 210 -14.17 40.44 2.76
C THR A 210 -15.05 39.73 1.75
N GLU A 211 -15.80 40.53 0.98
CA GLU A 211 -16.64 40.12 -0.12
C GLU A 211 -15.81 39.64 -1.32
N THR A 212 -16.34 38.59 -1.95
CA THR A 212 -16.15 38.18 -3.34
C THR A 212 -16.34 39.34 -4.32
N LYS A 213 -15.42 39.49 -5.28
CA LYS A 213 -15.73 40.14 -6.57
C LYS A 213 -15.31 39.27 -7.75
N SER A 214 -16.32 38.68 -8.36
CA SER A 214 -16.30 38.10 -9.71
C SER A 214 -16.18 39.22 -10.75
N THR A 215 -15.35 39.02 -11.77
CA THR A 215 -15.40 39.81 -13.00
C THR A 215 -15.56 38.86 -14.18
N THR A 216 -16.76 38.89 -14.77
CA THR A 216 -17.10 38.28 -16.05
C THR A 216 -16.91 39.34 -17.13
N GLU A 217 -16.06 39.09 -18.12
CA GLU A 217 -15.94 39.95 -19.31
C GLU A 217 -16.58 39.21 -20.49
N LYS A 218 -17.73 39.72 -20.94
CA LYS A 218 -18.36 39.41 -22.22
C LYS A 218 -17.75 40.34 -23.28
N ASN A 219 -17.28 39.80 -24.40
CA ASN A 219 -17.08 40.58 -25.62
C ASN A 219 -17.90 40.00 -26.78
N SER A 220 -18.91 40.78 -27.17
CA SER A 220 -19.61 40.85 -28.45
C SER A 220 -19.72 42.36 -28.66
N THR A 221 -19.37 43.01 -29.77
CA THR A 221 -19.76 42.76 -31.16
C THR A 221 -19.00 43.78 -32.03
N LYS A 222 -18.55 43.39 -33.23
CA LYS A 222 -18.82 44.15 -34.46
C LYS A 222 -18.54 43.29 -35.68
#